data_AF-A0A0C2NK65-F1
#
_entry.id   AF-A0A0C2NK65-F1
#
_cell.length_a   1.000
_cell.length_b   1.000
_cell.length_c   1.000
_cell.angle_alpha   90.00
_cell.angle_beta   90.00
_cell.angle_gamma   90.00
#
_symmetry.space_group_name_H-M   'P 1'
#
loop_
_entity.id
_entity.type
_entity.pdbx_description
1 polymer ?
#
loop_
_entity_poly.entity_id
_entity_poly.type
_entity_poly.pdbx_seq_one_letter_code
_entity_poly.pdbx_strand_id
1 'polypeptide(L)'
;MMKHFTTLQPMFLYILPLYLVNSKQRLQKTTNKERVMNLSLENTNFNISLNISIDYISSDDHKTFFQDHITKFSFNNSKLIIKLERSDLKTSSKIKCTSIESETEVEISGCNLSFKPGQNRSILNFPIGYRYIFKTNKKYEFSNHTIMFDIDESGFQSIQFILYHVSIEFEGYTQKCELNSHLSQNVYSYFNSTDVIRPCESGDGKDPDENDDTSSSLNFYGLMTQNLGLLAILISVFLLVCITASLMIYAIVRHRRKPKNVKKVKEPYDWL
;
A
#
# COMPACT_ATOMS: atom_id res chain seq x y z
N MET A 1 -15.47 22.65 -55.71
CA MET A 1 -16.61 22.83 -54.78
C MET A 1 -16.13 22.51 -53.36
N MET A 2 -15.69 23.55 -52.65
CA MET A 2 -15.44 23.53 -51.22
C MET A 2 -16.68 24.08 -50.53
N LYS A 3 -17.13 23.50 -49.41
CA LYS A 3 -17.68 24.23 -48.25
C LYS A 3 -18.12 23.30 -47.09
N HIS A 4 -17.85 23.80 -45.89
CA HIS A 4 -18.38 23.47 -44.56
C HIS A 4 -17.78 22.28 -43.78
N PHE A 5 -16.65 22.55 -43.12
CA PHE A 5 -16.33 22.01 -41.80
C PHE A 5 -16.81 23.05 -40.76
N THR A 6 -17.87 22.73 -40.03
CA THR A 6 -18.39 23.55 -38.93
C THR A 6 -17.63 23.25 -37.64
N THR A 7 -17.18 24.33 -37.02
CA THR A 7 -16.42 24.46 -35.78
C THR A 7 -17.17 23.91 -34.57
N LEU A 8 -16.61 22.86 -33.96
CA LEU A 8 -17.08 22.29 -32.70
C LEU A 8 -15.96 22.45 -31.66
N GLN A 9 -15.83 23.66 -31.10
CA GLN A 9 -15.28 23.95 -29.76
C GLN A 9 -15.22 25.48 -29.54
N PRO A 10 -15.82 25.99 -28.44
CA PRO A 10 -15.02 26.24 -27.25
C PRO A 10 -15.80 26.04 -25.93
N MET A 11 -16.38 24.86 -25.67
CA MET A 11 -17.02 24.58 -24.36
C MET A 11 -16.09 23.93 -23.33
N PHE A 12 -14.94 23.39 -23.74
CA PHE A 12 -14.05 22.66 -22.81
C PHE A 12 -13.17 23.57 -21.94
N LEU A 13 -13.05 24.86 -22.25
CA LEU A 13 -12.16 25.78 -21.53
C LEU A 13 -12.74 26.33 -20.20
N TYR A 14 -14.06 26.21 -19.97
CA TYR A 14 -14.70 26.73 -18.75
C TYR A 14 -14.87 25.68 -17.63
N ILE A 15 -14.66 24.39 -17.90
CA ILE A 15 -14.86 23.31 -16.92
C ILE A 15 -13.58 23.03 -16.11
N LEU A 16 -12.40 23.30 -16.67
CA LEU A 16 -11.11 23.08 -16.01
C LEU A 16 -10.87 23.91 -14.73
N PRO A 17 -11.21 25.21 -14.64
CA PRO A 17 -10.95 25.98 -13.42
C PRO A 17 -11.89 25.60 -12.25
N LEU A 18 -13.12 25.16 -12.52
CA LEU A 18 -14.04 24.68 -11.47
C LEU A 18 -13.56 23.37 -10.82
N TYR A 19 -12.86 22.52 -11.59
CA TYR A 19 -12.25 21.29 -11.04
C TYR A 19 -11.04 21.58 -10.15
N LEU A 20 -10.24 22.59 -10.48
CA LEU A 20 -9.06 22.98 -9.68
C LEU A 20 -9.43 23.70 -8.37
N VAL A 21 -10.56 24.42 -8.33
CA VAL A 21 -11.01 25.07 -7.09
C VAL A 21 -11.63 24.06 -6.10
N ASN A 22 -12.30 23.00 -6.59
CA ASN A 22 -12.89 21.98 -5.73
C ASN A 22 -11.91 20.88 -5.27
N SER A 23 -10.83 20.60 -6.01
CA SER A 23 -9.85 19.58 -5.60
C SER A 23 -8.96 20.02 -4.43
N LYS A 24 -8.78 21.33 -4.22
CA LYS A 24 -7.97 21.88 -3.12
C LYS A 24 -8.63 21.81 -1.73
N GLN A 25 -9.93 21.54 -1.63
CA GLN A 25 -10.66 21.61 -0.35
C GLN A 25 -10.72 20.30 0.46
N ARG A 26 -10.11 19.20 -0.01
CA ARG A 26 -10.12 17.90 0.72
C ARG A 26 -8.77 17.42 1.24
N LEU A 27 -7.83 18.33 1.43
CA LEU A 27 -6.75 18.13 2.42
C LEU A 27 -7.16 18.86 3.70
N GLN A 28 -8.30 18.46 4.28
CA GLN A 28 -8.49 18.72 5.70
C GLN A 28 -7.36 17.96 6.38
N LYS A 29 -6.41 18.72 6.92
CA LYS A 29 -5.38 18.23 7.81
C LYS A 29 -6.11 17.76 9.07
N THR A 30 -6.67 16.56 9.02
CA THR A 30 -7.17 15.87 10.18
C THR A 30 -5.97 15.74 11.09
N THR A 31 -5.88 16.59 12.11
CA THR A 31 -4.90 16.44 13.18
C THR A 31 -5.34 15.19 13.92
N ASN A 32 -4.91 14.04 13.41
CA ASN A 32 -5.20 12.73 13.97
C ASN A 32 -4.62 12.74 15.38
N LYS A 33 -5.48 12.98 16.36
CA LYS A 33 -5.11 12.98 17.76
C LYS A 33 -4.66 11.56 18.08
N GLU A 34 -3.45 11.46 18.62
CA GLU A 34 -2.91 10.20 19.08
C GLU A 34 -3.74 9.68 20.26
N ARG A 35 -3.98 8.37 20.28
CA ARG A 35 -4.68 7.69 21.35
C ARG A 35 -3.67 6.98 22.23
N VAL A 36 -3.56 7.42 23.48
CA VAL A 36 -2.72 6.80 24.50
C VAL A 36 -3.55 5.84 25.35
N MET A 37 -3.02 4.65 25.61
CA MET A 37 -3.66 3.60 26.39
C MET A 37 -2.63 2.97 27.31
N ASN A 38 -3.00 2.78 28.58
CA ASN A 38 -2.16 2.12 29.56
C ASN A 38 -2.61 0.66 29.63
N LEU A 39 -1.67 -0.26 29.46
CA LEU A 39 -1.93 -1.70 29.41
C LEU A 39 -1.03 -2.41 30.42
N SER A 40 -1.52 -3.54 30.88
CA SER A 40 -0.74 -4.49 31.65
C SER A 40 -0.88 -5.87 31.03
N LEU A 41 0.23 -6.58 30.99
CA LEU A 41 0.32 -8.01 30.77
C LEU A 41 1.03 -8.54 32.01
N GLU A 42 0.44 -9.52 32.70
CA GLU A 42 0.95 -10.10 33.95
C GLU A 42 1.59 -9.08 34.91
N ASN A 43 2.93 -8.99 34.93
CA ASN A 43 3.69 -8.09 35.80
C ASN A 43 4.30 -6.89 35.06
N THR A 44 4.15 -6.82 33.74
CA THR A 44 4.68 -5.75 32.90
C THR A 44 3.60 -4.72 32.56
N ASN A 45 3.82 -3.48 32.98
CA ASN A 45 3.02 -2.33 32.56
C ASN A 45 3.68 -1.61 31.40
N PHE A 46 2.87 -1.13 30.46
CA PHE A 46 3.35 -0.34 29.34
C PHE A 46 2.26 0.57 28.79
N ASN A 47 2.70 1.68 28.21
CA ASN A 47 1.83 2.62 27.53
C ASN A 47 1.95 2.40 26.02
N ILE A 48 0.82 2.35 25.34
CA ILE A 48 0.77 2.35 23.88
C ILE A 48 0.13 3.65 23.41
N SER A 49 0.83 4.37 22.55
CA SER A 49 0.29 5.52 21.84
C SER A 49 0.11 5.16 20.36
N LEU A 50 -1.11 5.33 19.84
CA LEU A 50 -1.49 4.93 18.49
C LEU A 50 -2.03 6.08 17.65
N ASN A 51 -1.47 6.20 16.46
CA ASN A 51 -2.03 6.91 15.32
C ASN A 51 -1.92 5.97 14.11
N ILE A 52 -3.00 5.25 13.82
CA ILE A 52 -3.03 4.19 12.82
C ILE A 52 -4.29 4.30 11.97
N SER A 53 -4.23 3.77 10.74
CA SER A 53 -5.41 3.36 10.00
C SER A 53 -5.31 1.91 9.54
N ILE A 54 -6.46 1.26 9.42
CA ILE A 54 -6.60 -0.07 8.86
C ILE A 54 -7.57 0.03 7.69
N ASP A 55 -7.07 -0.25 6.49
CA ASP A 55 -7.85 -0.23 5.27
C ASP A 55 -8.11 -1.66 4.80
N TYR A 56 -9.38 -1.96 4.53
CA TYR A 56 -9.79 -3.12 3.77
C TYR A 56 -10.20 -2.65 2.38
N ILE A 57 -9.46 -3.12 1.37
CA ILE A 57 -9.63 -2.75 -0.03
C ILE A 57 -10.11 -3.98 -0.78
N SER A 58 -11.17 -3.82 -1.56
CA SER A 58 -11.71 -4.81 -2.49
C SER A 58 -12.22 -4.10 -3.74
N SER A 59 -12.53 -4.85 -4.81
CA SER A 59 -13.02 -4.28 -6.08
C SER A 59 -14.24 -3.36 -5.91
N ASP A 60 -15.14 -3.74 -5.01
CA ASP A 60 -16.46 -3.11 -4.87
C ASP A 60 -16.58 -2.29 -3.59
N ASP A 61 -15.57 -2.33 -2.71
CA ASP A 61 -15.68 -1.75 -1.39
C ASP A 61 -14.32 -1.33 -0.83
N HIS A 62 -14.31 -0.16 -0.19
CA HIS A 62 -13.17 0.35 0.55
C HIS A 62 -13.64 0.79 1.93
N LYS A 63 -13.08 0.17 2.97
CA LYS A 63 -13.43 0.42 4.36
C LYS A 63 -12.19 0.79 5.15
N THR A 64 -12.19 2.01 5.69
CA THR A 64 -11.13 2.52 6.56
C THR A 64 -11.58 2.55 8.01
N PHE A 65 -10.70 2.12 8.91
CA PHE A 65 -10.80 2.29 10.35
C PHE A 65 -9.64 3.14 10.85
N PHE A 66 -9.92 4.18 11.65
CA PHE A 66 -8.91 5.00 12.32
C PHE A 66 -8.85 4.64 13.81
N GLN A 67 -7.89 5.23 14.53
CA GLN A 67 -7.65 4.97 15.96
C GLN A 67 -8.82 5.40 16.88
N ASP A 68 -9.64 6.36 16.45
CA ASP A 68 -10.84 6.79 17.18
C ASP A 68 -11.94 5.74 17.14
N HIS A 69 -11.97 4.88 16.11
CA HIS A 69 -12.87 3.74 16.01
C HIS A 69 -12.50 2.58 16.94
N ILE A 70 -11.37 2.62 17.65
CA ILE A 70 -10.99 1.56 18.60
C ILE A 70 -11.98 1.56 19.79
N THR A 71 -12.80 0.54 19.91
CA THR A 71 -13.76 0.39 21.03
C THR A 71 -13.21 -0.46 22.16
N LYS A 72 -12.21 -1.31 21.87
CA LYS A 72 -11.54 -2.14 22.87
C LYS A 72 -10.07 -2.33 22.51
N PHE A 73 -9.20 -2.12 23.49
CA PHE A 73 -7.80 -2.51 23.44
C PHE A 73 -7.44 -3.04 24.83
N SER A 74 -7.17 -4.35 24.94
CA SER A 74 -6.93 -4.98 26.25
C SER A 74 -6.23 -6.32 26.12
N PHE A 75 -5.48 -6.71 27.15
CA PHE A 75 -5.07 -8.09 27.36
C PHE A 75 -6.09 -8.83 28.25
N ASN A 76 -6.40 -10.08 27.92
CA ASN A 76 -7.23 -10.96 28.74
C ASN A 76 -6.70 -12.39 28.63
N ASN A 77 -6.23 -12.96 29.74
CA ASN A 77 -5.67 -14.31 29.80
C ASN A 77 -4.63 -14.56 28.69
N SER A 78 -3.62 -13.70 28.63
CA SER A 78 -2.54 -13.81 27.64
C SER A 78 -3.04 -13.72 26.19
N LYS A 79 -4.17 -13.02 25.98
CA LYS A 79 -4.71 -12.67 24.65
C LYS A 79 -4.83 -11.16 24.49
N LEU A 80 -4.10 -10.61 23.53
CA LEU A 80 -4.33 -9.24 23.06
C LEU A 80 -5.62 -9.21 22.23
N ILE A 81 -6.52 -8.28 22.55
CA ILE A 81 -7.77 -8.05 21.83
C ILE A 81 -7.86 -6.58 21.46
N ILE A 82 -7.88 -6.30 20.16
CA ILE A 82 -8.15 -4.99 19.58
C ILE A 82 -9.46 -5.08 18.81
N LYS A 83 -10.41 -4.19 19.08
CA LYS A 83 -11.67 -4.09 18.34
C LYS A 83 -11.84 -2.67 17.82
N LEU A 84 -12.24 -2.57 16.56
CA LEU A 84 -12.59 -1.34 15.88
C LEU A 84 -14.01 -1.46 15.35
N GLU A 85 -14.84 -0.45 15.57
CA GLU A 85 -16.26 -0.48 15.17
C GLU A 85 -16.66 0.86 14.55
N ARG A 86 -17.41 0.78 13.46
CA ARG A 86 -17.99 1.93 12.77
C ARG A 86 -19.51 1.77 12.70
N SER A 87 -20.20 2.46 13.62
CA SER A 87 -21.65 2.37 13.77
C SER A 87 -22.40 2.89 12.54
N ASP A 88 -21.86 3.92 11.88
CA ASP A 88 -22.42 4.54 10.67
C ASP A 88 -22.50 3.55 9.49
N LEU A 89 -21.45 2.73 9.31
CA LEU A 89 -21.37 1.74 8.24
C LEU A 89 -21.76 0.32 8.69
N LYS A 90 -22.01 0.13 9.99
CA LYS A 90 -22.21 -1.18 10.62
C LYS A 90 -21.09 -2.17 10.26
N THR A 91 -19.86 -1.67 10.23
CA THR A 91 -18.65 -2.47 9.97
C THR A 91 -17.83 -2.62 11.24
N SER A 92 -17.08 -3.71 11.33
CA SER A 92 -16.18 -3.93 12.45
C SER A 92 -14.94 -4.72 12.05
N SER A 93 -13.87 -4.51 12.79
CA SER A 93 -12.62 -5.25 12.69
C SER A 93 -12.20 -5.70 14.09
N LYS A 94 -11.65 -6.90 14.21
CA LYS A 94 -11.18 -7.46 15.47
C LYS A 94 -9.88 -8.19 15.24
N ILE A 95 -8.83 -7.77 15.94
CA ILE A 95 -7.54 -8.46 15.99
C ILE A 95 -7.48 -9.18 17.33
N LYS A 96 -7.23 -10.49 17.29
CA LYS A 96 -6.99 -11.30 18.47
C LYS A 96 -5.65 -12.00 18.33
N CYS A 97 -4.72 -11.74 19.24
CA CYS A 97 -3.42 -12.40 19.27
C CYS A 97 -3.22 -13.15 20.59
N THR A 98 -2.27 -14.07 20.58
CA THR A 98 -1.67 -14.63 21.79
C THR A 98 -0.53 -13.72 22.21
N SER A 99 -0.37 -13.53 23.52
CA SER A 99 0.75 -12.80 24.10
C SER A 99 1.42 -13.66 25.15
N ILE A 100 2.74 -13.69 25.18
CA ILE A 100 3.53 -14.41 26.18
C ILE A 100 4.51 -13.42 26.77
N GLU A 101 4.61 -13.39 28.09
CA GLU A 101 5.57 -12.56 28.80
C GLU A 101 6.68 -13.43 29.38
N SER A 102 7.89 -12.88 29.35
CA SER A 102 9.06 -13.35 30.07
C SER A 102 9.67 -12.17 30.82
N GLU A 103 10.71 -12.42 31.62
CA GLU A 103 11.39 -11.37 32.38
C GLU A 103 11.90 -10.21 31.49
N THR A 104 12.38 -10.52 30.29
CA THR A 104 13.04 -9.54 29.41
C THR A 104 12.29 -9.24 28.13
N GLU A 105 11.24 -10.03 27.80
CA GLU A 105 10.57 -9.95 26.50
C GLU A 105 9.06 -10.17 26.60
N VAL A 106 8.32 -9.47 25.73
CA VAL A 106 6.91 -9.73 25.41
C VAL A 106 6.82 -10.21 23.98
N GLU A 107 6.29 -11.42 23.79
CA GLU A 107 5.96 -11.98 22.48
C GLU A 107 4.48 -11.74 22.15
N ILE A 108 4.17 -11.30 20.93
CA ILE A 108 2.83 -11.27 20.34
C ILE A 108 2.82 -12.15 19.10
N SER A 109 1.97 -13.18 19.09
CA SER A 109 1.93 -14.17 18.01
C SER A 109 0.54 -14.79 17.83
N GLY A 110 0.37 -15.62 16.79
CA GLY A 110 -0.89 -16.34 16.54
C GLY A 110 -2.08 -15.39 16.40
N CYS A 111 -1.88 -14.29 15.68
CA CYS A 111 -2.89 -13.27 15.47
C CYS A 111 -3.95 -13.76 14.47
N ASN A 112 -5.22 -13.43 14.72
CA ASN A 112 -6.30 -13.61 13.76
C ASN A 112 -7.06 -12.29 13.62
N LEU A 113 -7.10 -11.78 12.40
CA LEU A 113 -7.87 -10.61 12.01
C LEU A 113 -9.25 -11.06 11.51
N SER A 114 -10.30 -10.70 12.24
CA SER A 114 -11.68 -10.88 11.83
C SER A 114 -12.26 -9.58 11.32
N PHE A 115 -12.80 -9.58 10.11
CA PHE A 115 -13.33 -8.39 9.45
C PHE A 115 -14.80 -8.58 9.06
N LYS A 116 -15.66 -7.64 9.46
CA LYS A 116 -17.07 -7.60 9.07
C LYS A 116 -17.34 -6.38 8.18
N PRO A 117 -17.42 -6.55 6.84
CA PRO A 117 -17.56 -5.43 5.90
C PRO A 117 -18.95 -4.77 5.90
N GLY A 118 -19.94 -5.33 6.58
CA GLY A 118 -21.28 -4.75 6.70
C GLY A 118 -22.26 -5.65 7.46
N GLN A 119 -23.45 -5.11 7.79
CA GLN A 119 -24.43 -5.79 8.65
C GLN A 119 -24.81 -7.20 8.16
N ASN A 120 -25.04 -7.34 6.85
CA ASN A 120 -25.52 -8.57 6.19
C ASN A 120 -24.40 -9.31 5.44
N ARG A 121 -23.13 -8.95 5.67
CA ARG A 121 -22.00 -9.64 5.07
C ARG A 121 -21.34 -10.58 6.07
N SER A 122 -20.84 -11.70 5.56
CA SER A 122 -20.09 -12.69 6.34
C SER A 122 -18.84 -12.08 6.95
N ILE A 123 -18.43 -12.61 8.10
CA ILE A 123 -17.16 -12.26 8.74
C ILE A 123 -16.05 -12.98 7.98
N LEU A 124 -15.08 -12.21 7.49
CA LEU A 124 -13.84 -12.71 6.90
C LEU A 124 -12.81 -12.90 8.02
N ASN A 125 -12.00 -13.95 7.94
CA ASN A 125 -10.97 -14.24 8.93
C ASN A 125 -9.63 -14.45 8.23
N PHE A 126 -8.60 -13.79 8.74
CA PHE A 126 -7.26 -13.82 8.18
C PHE A 126 -6.27 -14.15 9.30
N PRO A 127 -5.64 -15.33 9.30
CA PRO A 127 -4.57 -15.62 10.23
C PRO A 127 -3.36 -14.75 9.87
N ILE A 128 -2.68 -14.22 10.88
CA ILE A 128 -1.42 -13.47 10.73
C ILE A 128 -0.38 -14.26 11.53
N GLY A 129 0.47 -15.00 10.80
CA GLY A 129 1.40 -15.97 11.38
C GLY A 129 2.69 -15.38 11.97
N TYR A 130 2.95 -14.09 11.75
CA TYR A 130 4.12 -13.40 12.31
C TYR A 130 4.21 -13.52 13.84
N ARG A 131 5.44 -13.59 14.33
CA ARG A 131 5.78 -13.52 15.76
C ARG A 131 6.56 -12.24 16.03
N TYR A 132 5.99 -11.32 16.79
CA TYR A 132 6.65 -10.09 17.18
C TYR A 132 7.22 -10.24 18.59
N ILE A 133 8.49 -9.92 18.78
CA ILE A 133 9.15 -10.01 20.09
C ILE A 133 9.71 -8.63 20.44
N PHE A 134 9.29 -8.11 21.59
CA PHE A 134 9.68 -6.82 22.12
C PHE A 134 10.44 -7.00 23.43
N LYS A 135 11.60 -6.38 23.57
CA LYS A 135 12.37 -6.33 24.82
C LYS A 135 11.76 -5.30 25.76
N THR A 136 11.54 -5.69 27.01
CA THR A 136 10.89 -4.84 28.02
C THR A 136 11.77 -3.66 28.46
N ASN A 137 13.08 -3.73 28.27
CA ASN A 137 13.99 -2.63 28.58
C ASN A 137 14.08 -1.56 27.46
N LYS A 138 13.30 -1.69 26.38
CA LYS A 138 13.32 -0.80 25.21
C LYS A 138 11.98 -0.09 25.00
N LYS A 139 12.00 1.22 24.77
CA LYS A 139 10.90 1.96 24.17
C LYS A 139 10.96 1.82 22.65
N TYR A 140 9.83 1.56 22.01
CA TYR A 140 9.72 1.41 20.56
C TYR A 140 8.92 2.56 19.95
N GLU A 141 9.44 3.18 18.90
CA GLU A 141 8.74 4.21 18.12
C GLU A 141 8.77 3.83 16.63
N PHE A 142 7.59 3.66 16.03
CA PHE A 142 7.40 3.37 14.62
C PHE A 142 6.68 4.53 13.95
N SER A 143 7.21 5.03 12.83
CA SER A 143 6.58 6.12 12.08
C SER A 143 6.62 5.88 10.58
N ASN A 144 5.52 6.22 9.90
CA ASN A 144 5.36 6.16 8.45
C ASN A 144 5.57 4.77 7.83
N HIS A 145 5.01 3.73 8.44
CA HIS A 145 5.05 2.37 7.88
C HIS A 145 3.71 1.97 7.29
N THR A 146 3.71 1.30 6.14
CA THR A 146 2.51 0.67 5.59
C THR A 146 2.76 -0.82 5.45
N ILE A 147 2.01 -1.65 6.18
CA ILE A 147 2.08 -3.11 6.07
C ILE A 147 0.89 -3.57 5.24
N MET A 148 1.14 -4.19 4.10
CA MET A 148 0.11 -4.63 3.17
C MET A 148 0.05 -6.15 3.10
N PHE A 149 -1.15 -6.70 3.27
CA PHE A 149 -1.45 -8.11 3.08
C PHE A 149 -2.37 -8.28 1.88
N ASP A 150 -1.92 -9.00 0.86
CA ASP A 150 -2.76 -9.36 -0.28
C ASP A 150 -3.68 -10.53 0.10
N ILE A 151 -4.98 -10.36 -0.11
CA ILE A 151 -6.01 -11.38 0.16
C ILE A 151 -6.11 -12.35 -1.01
N ASP A 152 -5.94 -11.85 -2.24
CA ASP A 152 -5.98 -12.64 -3.46
C ASP A 152 -4.72 -12.42 -4.32
N GLU A 153 -4.43 -13.39 -5.19
CA GLU A 153 -3.28 -13.34 -6.11
C GLU A 153 -3.41 -12.20 -7.13
N SER A 154 -4.61 -11.66 -7.30
CA SER A 154 -4.85 -10.58 -8.25
C SER A 154 -4.40 -9.21 -7.74
N GLY A 155 -4.19 -9.07 -6.43
CA GLY A 155 -3.85 -7.81 -5.78
C GLY A 155 -5.01 -6.81 -5.74
N PHE A 156 -6.22 -7.20 -6.16
CA PHE A 156 -7.40 -6.35 -6.08
C PHE A 156 -8.03 -6.34 -4.69
N GLN A 157 -7.70 -7.33 -3.86
CA GLN A 157 -8.13 -7.37 -2.47
C GLN A 157 -6.92 -7.35 -1.54
N SER A 158 -6.90 -6.39 -0.62
CA SER A 158 -5.82 -6.26 0.34
C SER A 158 -6.27 -5.66 1.67
N ILE A 159 -5.46 -5.88 2.69
CA ILE A 159 -5.57 -5.26 4.00
C ILE A 159 -4.30 -4.45 4.24
N GLN A 160 -4.45 -3.17 4.53
CA GLN A 160 -3.32 -2.29 4.81
C GLN A 160 -3.40 -1.80 6.26
N PHE A 161 -2.29 -1.94 6.97
CA PHE A 161 -2.06 -1.31 8.26
C PHE A 161 -1.12 -0.13 8.04
N ILE A 162 -1.65 1.09 8.16
CA ILE A 162 -0.88 2.31 8.02
C ILE A 162 -0.56 2.81 9.43
N LEU A 163 0.71 2.76 9.78
CA LEU A 163 1.25 3.19 11.07
C LEU A 163 1.82 4.59 10.89
N TYR A 164 0.99 5.61 11.12
CA TYR A 164 1.47 7.00 11.09
C TYR A 164 2.44 7.25 12.25
N HIS A 165 2.03 6.83 13.45
CA HIS A 165 2.87 6.82 14.64
C HIS A 165 2.39 5.73 15.61
N VAL A 166 3.30 4.89 16.07
CA VAL A 166 3.07 3.91 17.14
C VAL A 166 4.21 4.00 18.12
N SER A 167 3.90 4.23 19.39
CA SER A 167 4.86 4.18 20.49
C SER A 167 4.47 3.08 21.46
N ILE A 168 5.43 2.25 21.87
CA ILE A 168 5.28 1.24 22.93
C ILE A 168 6.33 1.54 23.98
N GLU A 169 5.88 1.93 25.17
CA GLU A 169 6.73 2.40 26.26
C GLU A 169 6.53 1.51 27.48
N PHE A 170 7.48 0.60 27.72
CA PHE A 170 7.50 -0.28 28.89
C PHE A 170 7.95 0.47 30.14
N GLU A 171 7.37 0.14 31.30
CA GLU A 171 7.80 0.72 32.57
C GLU A 171 9.28 0.41 32.84
N GLY A 172 10.08 1.45 33.12
CA GLY A 172 11.50 1.30 33.42
C GLY A 172 12.42 1.06 32.22
N TYR A 173 11.96 1.30 30.98
CA TYR A 173 12.83 1.20 29.81
C TYR A 173 14.11 2.05 29.96
N THR A 174 15.23 1.54 29.45
CA THR A 174 16.54 2.23 29.49
C THR A 174 17.08 2.53 28.10
N GLN A 175 16.50 1.94 27.07
CA GLN A 175 16.90 2.07 25.67
C GLN A 175 15.74 2.54 24.81
N LYS A 176 16.05 3.19 23.69
CA LYS A 176 15.07 3.62 22.70
C LYS A 176 15.38 2.98 21.35
N CYS A 177 14.34 2.51 20.67
CA CYS A 177 14.36 1.92 19.33
C CYS A 177 13.43 2.75 18.44
N GLU A 178 14.00 3.41 17.44
CA GLU A 178 13.24 4.21 16.48
C GLU A 178 13.32 3.56 15.10
N LEU A 179 12.16 3.27 14.53
CA LEU A 179 12.00 2.82 13.16
C LEU A 179 11.18 3.88 12.44
N ASN A 180 11.88 4.90 11.96
CA ASN A 180 11.28 5.96 11.16
C ASN A 180 11.57 5.71 9.69
N SER A 181 10.53 5.70 8.87
CA SER A 181 10.70 5.70 7.42
C SER A 181 10.49 7.12 6.87
N HIS A 182 11.51 7.67 6.22
CA HIS A 182 11.40 9.00 5.58
C HIS A 182 10.37 9.03 4.44
N LEU A 183 10.09 7.87 3.85
CA LEU A 183 9.07 7.66 2.83
C LEU A 183 8.14 6.57 3.33
N SER A 184 6.82 6.67 3.11
CA SER A 184 5.90 5.57 3.45
C SER A 184 6.35 4.29 2.74
N GLN A 185 7.03 3.41 3.46
CA GLN A 185 7.55 2.17 2.92
C GLN A 185 6.45 1.11 3.02
N ASN A 186 6.09 0.55 1.87
CA ASN A 186 5.16 -0.55 1.78
C ASN A 186 5.91 -1.85 2.06
N VAL A 187 5.59 -2.50 3.18
CA VAL A 187 6.05 -3.84 3.55
C VAL A 187 4.97 -4.82 3.09
N TYR A 188 5.29 -5.66 2.12
CA TYR A 188 4.39 -6.68 1.61
C TYR A 188 4.46 -7.93 2.48
N SER A 189 3.38 -8.27 3.16
CA SER A 189 3.33 -9.32 4.16
C SER A 189 2.43 -10.48 3.73
N TYR A 190 2.73 -11.66 4.24
CA TYR A 190 1.97 -12.88 3.96
C TYR A 190 1.24 -13.35 5.22
N PHE A 191 -0.04 -13.69 5.07
CA PHE A 191 -0.87 -14.17 6.18
C PHE A 191 -0.29 -15.42 6.87
N ASN A 192 0.30 -16.33 6.10
CA ASN A 192 0.88 -17.59 6.57
C ASN A 192 2.39 -17.52 6.87
N SER A 193 2.98 -16.32 6.97
CA SER A 193 4.38 -16.19 7.35
C SER A 193 4.64 -16.81 8.73
N THR A 194 5.82 -17.40 8.91
CA THR A 194 6.32 -17.89 10.21
C THR A 194 7.46 -17.03 10.74
N ASP A 195 7.65 -15.85 10.14
CA ASP A 195 8.80 -15.00 10.44
C ASP A 195 8.72 -14.45 11.86
N VAL A 196 9.90 -14.36 12.49
CA VAL A 196 10.07 -13.72 13.78
C VAL A 196 10.60 -12.31 13.56
N ILE A 197 9.83 -11.32 13.98
CA ILE A 197 10.17 -9.90 13.86
C ILE A 197 10.65 -9.41 15.22
N ARG A 198 11.93 -9.01 15.27
CA ARG A 198 12.56 -8.35 16.43
C ARG A 198 12.94 -6.93 16.05
N PRO A 199 12.10 -5.93 16.38
CA PRO A 199 12.39 -4.55 16.00
C PRO A 199 13.73 -4.08 16.60
N CYS A 200 14.54 -3.41 15.79
CA CYS A 200 15.88 -2.93 16.13
C CYS A 200 16.92 -4.01 16.49
N GLU A 201 16.71 -5.25 16.05
CA GLU A 201 17.78 -6.25 16.04
C GLU A 201 18.19 -6.49 14.59
N SER A 202 19.24 -5.80 14.15
CA SER A 202 19.88 -6.10 12.88
C SER A 202 20.53 -7.49 12.99
N GLY A 203 20.13 -8.41 12.12
CA GLY A 203 20.59 -9.80 12.13
C GLY A 203 22.09 -10.01 11.82
N ASP A 204 22.86 -8.93 11.64
CA ASP A 204 24.20 -9.03 11.05
C ASP A 204 25.35 -8.80 12.05
N GLY A 205 25.08 -8.63 13.35
CA GLY A 205 26.13 -8.64 14.40
C GLY A 205 27.29 -7.66 14.19
N LYS A 206 27.12 -6.68 13.30
CA LYS A 206 28.03 -5.55 13.12
C LYS A 206 27.39 -4.40 13.86
N ASP A 207 27.96 -4.09 15.01
CA ASP A 207 27.67 -2.86 15.72
C ASP A 207 27.75 -1.71 14.70
N PRO A 208 26.67 -0.92 14.53
CA PRO A 208 26.77 0.28 13.74
C PRO A 208 27.76 1.19 14.45
N ASP A 209 28.93 1.39 13.83
CA ASP A 209 29.81 2.50 14.20
C ASP A 209 28.95 3.76 14.29
N GLU A 210 29.08 4.46 15.41
CA GLU A 210 28.19 5.48 15.97
C GLU A 210 28.05 6.76 15.10
N ASN A 211 28.45 6.73 13.83
CA ASN A 211 28.52 7.88 12.93
C ASN A 211 27.87 7.66 11.56
N ASP A 212 27.18 6.54 11.32
CA ASP A 212 26.47 6.33 10.07
C ASP A 212 24.96 6.46 10.29
N ASP A 213 24.40 7.64 9.95
CA ASP A 213 22.95 7.93 9.85
C ASP A 213 22.23 7.04 8.79
N THR A 214 22.87 5.96 8.37
CA THR A 214 22.34 4.99 7.42
C THR A 214 21.37 4.08 8.15
N SER A 215 20.12 4.55 8.27
CA SER A 215 18.96 3.82 8.76
C SER A 215 18.97 2.38 8.25
N SER A 216 19.13 1.43 9.17
CA SER A 216 19.27 -0.01 8.93
C SER A 216 17.93 -0.59 8.48
N SER A 217 17.52 -0.26 7.26
CA SER A 217 16.38 -0.82 6.55
C SER A 217 16.84 -2.01 5.69
N LEU A 218 17.46 -3.01 6.32
CA LEU A 218 17.88 -4.28 5.68
C LEU A 218 17.19 -5.40 6.49
N ASN A 219 16.22 -6.15 5.97
CA ASN A 219 16.38 -7.19 4.94
C ASN A 219 15.08 -7.53 4.19
N PHE A 220 14.06 -6.65 4.21
CA PHE A 220 12.80 -6.93 3.49
C PHE A 220 12.86 -6.63 1.98
N TYR A 221 13.85 -5.84 1.55
CA TYR A 221 13.95 -5.29 0.18
C TYR A 221 14.52 -6.25 -0.86
N GLY A 222 15.12 -7.38 -0.45
CA GLY A 222 15.80 -8.28 -1.38
C GLY A 222 14.88 -9.01 -2.37
N LEU A 223 13.58 -9.14 -2.06
CA LEU A 223 12.67 -9.99 -2.85
C LEU A 223 11.80 -9.26 -3.88
N MET A 224 11.56 -7.95 -3.76
CA MET A 224 10.54 -7.25 -4.57
C MET A 224 11.10 -6.44 -5.76
N THR A 225 12.37 -6.03 -5.73
CA THR A 225 12.93 -5.16 -6.79
C THR A 225 13.30 -5.92 -8.07
N GLN A 226 13.33 -7.26 -8.06
CA GLN A 226 13.67 -8.04 -9.25
C GLN A 226 12.52 -8.15 -10.28
N ASN A 227 11.25 -8.05 -9.86
CA ASN A 227 10.11 -8.26 -10.76
C ASN A 227 9.72 -7.01 -11.58
N LEU A 228 9.94 -5.79 -11.07
CA LEU A 228 9.65 -4.56 -11.82
C LEU A 228 10.57 -4.39 -13.03
N GLY A 229 11.85 -4.79 -12.92
CA GLY A 229 12.80 -4.73 -14.03
C GLY A 229 12.38 -5.62 -15.21
N LEU A 230 11.93 -6.85 -14.92
CA LEU A 230 11.44 -7.79 -15.93
C LEU A 230 10.18 -7.26 -16.64
N LEU A 231 9.24 -6.69 -15.90
CA LEU A 231 8.00 -6.14 -16.46
C LEU A 231 8.27 -4.94 -17.38
N ALA A 232 9.19 -4.04 -16.97
CA ALA A 232 9.62 -2.92 -17.80
C ALA A 232 10.29 -3.40 -19.11
N ILE A 233 11.14 -4.44 -19.04
CA ILE A 233 11.76 -5.05 -20.22
C ILE A 233 10.69 -5.63 -21.15
N LEU A 234 9.74 -6.40 -20.64
CA LEU A 234 8.66 -6.99 -21.44
C LEU A 234 7.80 -5.93 -22.14
N ILE A 235 7.44 -4.85 -21.45
CA ILE A 235 6.68 -3.73 -22.03
C ILE A 235 7.50 -3.05 -23.14
N SER A 236 8.79 -2.82 -22.93
CA SER A 236 9.67 -2.21 -23.94
C SER A 236 9.75 -3.04 -25.23
N VAL A 237 9.86 -4.37 -25.10
CA VAL A 237 9.92 -5.31 -26.23
C VAL A 237 8.60 -5.30 -26.99
N PHE A 238 7.47 -5.33 -26.28
CA PHE A 238 6.14 -5.27 -26.90
C PHE A 238 5.93 -3.98 -27.71
N LEU A 239 6.31 -2.82 -27.16
CA LEU A 239 6.22 -1.54 -27.88
C LEU A 239 7.10 -1.53 -29.14
N LEU A 240 8.30 -2.10 -29.08
CA LEU A 240 9.21 -2.20 -30.22
C LEU A 240 8.62 -3.09 -31.34
N VAL A 241 7.96 -4.18 -30.98
CA VAL A 241 7.22 -5.04 -31.94
C VAL A 241 6.05 -4.28 -32.57
N CYS A 242 5.27 -3.52 -31.79
CA CYS A 242 4.16 -2.72 -32.31
C CYS A 242 4.63 -1.62 -33.28
N ILE A 243 5.74 -0.94 -32.96
CA ILE A 243 6.34 0.10 -33.83
C ILE A 243 6.83 -0.52 -35.14
N THR A 244 7.57 -1.64 -35.08
CA THR A 244 8.10 -2.31 -36.28
C THR A 244 6.98 -2.86 -37.17
N ALA A 245 5.93 -3.45 -36.60
CA ALA A 245 4.75 -3.88 -37.34
C ALA A 245 4.03 -2.70 -38.03
N SER A 246 3.87 -1.57 -37.33
CA SER A 246 3.26 -0.36 -37.87
C SER A 246 4.06 0.21 -39.05
N LEU A 247 5.39 0.23 -38.94
CA LEU A 247 6.28 0.67 -40.02
C LEU A 247 6.23 -0.26 -41.24
N MET A 248 6.17 -1.58 -41.02
CA MET A 248 6.00 -2.57 -42.09
C MET A 248 4.68 -2.39 -42.84
N ILE A 249 3.56 -2.23 -42.11
CA ILE A 249 2.24 -1.96 -42.71
C ILE A 249 2.28 -0.66 -43.51
N TYR A 250 2.87 0.40 -42.94
CA TYR A 250 3.03 1.68 -43.62
C TYR A 250 3.84 1.54 -44.92
N ALA A 251 4.95 0.80 -44.90
CA ALA A 251 5.77 0.54 -46.08
C ALA A 251 5.00 -0.22 -47.18
N ILE A 252 4.21 -1.25 -46.81
CA ILE A 252 3.37 -2.00 -47.74
C ILE A 252 2.30 -1.11 -48.39
N VAL A 253 1.60 -0.30 -47.59
CA VAL A 253 0.57 0.63 -48.08
C VAL A 253 1.19 1.68 -49.00
N ARG A 254 2.35 2.24 -48.62
CA ARG A 254 3.09 3.20 -49.45
C ARG A 254 3.56 2.58 -50.76
N HIS A 255 4.04 1.33 -50.75
CA HIS A 255 4.48 0.64 -51.97
C HIS A 255 3.31 0.37 -52.94
N ARG A 256 2.14 -0.02 -52.42
CA ARG A 256 0.92 -0.23 -53.23
C ARG A 256 0.38 1.05 -53.87
N ARG A 257 0.68 2.22 -53.30
CA ARG A 257 0.27 3.53 -53.84
C ARG A 257 1.16 4.06 -54.97
N LYS A 258 2.19 3.32 -55.41
CA LYS A 258 2.95 3.75 -56.60
C LYS A 258 1.99 3.89 -57.78
N PRO A 259 1.86 5.10 -58.36
CA PRO A 259 0.92 5.33 -59.45
C PRO A 259 1.28 4.39 -60.58
N LYS A 260 0.32 3.56 -61.02
CA LYS A 260 0.48 2.80 -62.26
C LYS A 260 0.74 3.86 -63.34
N ASN A 261 1.89 3.76 -64.02
CA ASN A 261 2.19 4.58 -65.18
C ASN A 261 1.04 4.40 -66.17
N VAL A 262 0.10 5.34 -66.16
CA VAL A 262 -0.98 5.39 -67.14
C VAL A 262 -0.26 5.59 -68.46
N LYS A 263 -0.23 4.55 -69.30
CA LYS A 263 0.28 4.66 -70.66
C LYS A 263 -0.54 5.79 -71.30
N LYS A 264 0.13 6.91 -71.59
CA LYS A 264 -0.48 7.99 -72.37
C LYS A 264 -0.88 7.38 -73.70
N VAL A 265 -2.18 7.18 -73.89
CA VAL A 265 -2.75 6.84 -75.18
C VAL A 265 -2.43 8.02 -76.08
N LYS A 266 -1.68 7.79 -77.16
CA LYS A 266 -1.47 8.79 -78.21
C LYS A 266 -2.81 8.95 -78.92
N GLU A 267 -3.44 10.12 -78.78
CA GLU A 267 -4.56 10.50 -79.63
C GLU A 267 -4.07 10.62 -81.09
N PRO A 268 -4.80 10.05 -82.05
CA PRO A 268 -4.53 10.28 -83.46
C PRO A 268 -5.00 11.70 -83.83
N TYR A 269 -4.10 12.45 -84.47
CA TYR A 269 -4.45 13.69 -85.15
C TYR A 269 -5.32 13.36 -86.36
N ASP A 270 -6.61 13.68 -86.30
CA ASP A 270 -7.47 13.77 -87.48
C ASP A 270 -7.24 15.13 -88.14
N TRP A 271 -6.72 15.07 -89.36
CA TRP A 271 -6.67 16.18 -90.30
C TRP A 271 -7.97 16.20 -91.07
N LEU A 272 -8.71 17.31 -90.99
CA LEU A 272 -9.50 17.90 -92.08
C LEU A 272 -10.03 19.29 -91.67
#